data_AF-A0A954SSF5-F1
#
_entry.id   AF-A0A954SSF5-F1
#
_cell.length_a   1.000
_cell.length_b   1.000
_cell.length_c   1.000
_cell.angle_alpha   90.00
_cell.angle_beta   90.00
_cell.angle_gamma   90.00
#
_symmetry.space_group_name_H-M   'P 1'
#
loop_
_entity.id
_entity.type
_entity.pdbx_description
1 polymer ?
#
loop_
_entity_poly.entity_id
_entity_poly.type
_entity_poly.pdbx_seq_one_letter_code
_entity_poly.pdbx_strand_id
1 'polypeptide(L)'
;MPTTANDRPIRTSSSRSVARCVAIVAIAAAVFILAPVAVASAADDGDGLSPSERAQMVAAGWITGAYLFATGTTIGSFLNVVVYRLPRGQDLRRPKSRCPRCQTQLRWYDNLPVIGWLLVGGRCRYCQASISPRYPLVEAACGAWFLLLGHLELLSGGGCLPLRAVPRMTGALWIVWSPQWELIGIYVYHLVLTCWLLVLASWVWDRQRLPARAVVWLLAMGMLPAVVWPNLRPVGAWGTTLTAETVNYTAVALRTSNWTSGIIDGLVGLAIGACIGSALAAEVGRPSHGGVTPFGAWHVTVMLAAVGLFLGWQAAVAVTLPTAIVAASVIVVSGGCRQTALAAMAYSTFVATLAFTVSWRFWTQMLAWLVRGPSPGAVTALVFVVFAGAVCRSVIRRRPAPTT
;
A
#
# COMPACT_ATOMS: atom_id res chain seq x y z
N MET A 1 54.29 -4.56 -9.13
CA MET A 1 53.38 -3.80 -10.01
C MET A 1 52.81 -4.77 -11.04
N PRO A 2 51.48 -4.89 -11.11
CA PRO A 2 50.85 -4.65 -12.40
C PRO A 2 49.55 -3.81 -12.31
N THR A 3 49.50 -2.84 -13.22
CA THR A 3 48.35 -2.31 -13.97
C THR A 3 47.12 -1.82 -13.21
N THR A 4 47.11 -0.49 -13.06
CA THR A 4 45.98 0.41 -12.87
C THR A 4 44.75 0.01 -13.70
N ALA A 5 43.74 -0.55 -13.03
CA ALA A 5 42.39 -0.61 -13.57
C ALA A 5 41.85 0.82 -13.66
N ASN A 6 41.37 1.14 -14.86
CA ASN A 6 40.83 2.41 -15.29
C ASN A 6 39.52 2.72 -14.55
N ASP A 7 39.61 3.19 -13.31
CA ASP A 7 38.48 3.75 -12.55
C ASP A 7 38.12 5.13 -13.14
N ARG A 8 37.47 5.13 -14.30
CA ARG A 8 36.76 6.33 -14.77
C ARG A 8 35.58 6.54 -13.82
N PRO A 9 35.50 7.67 -13.08
CA PRO A 9 34.34 7.95 -12.27
C PRO A 9 33.13 8.08 -13.20
N ILE A 10 32.17 7.16 -13.10
CA ILE A 10 30.87 7.28 -13.76
C ILE A 10 30.25 8.61 -13.30
N ARG A 11 30.31 9.63 -14.17
CA ARG A 11 29.76 10.97 -13.95
C ARG A 11 28.23 10.94 -14.05
N THR A 12 27.58 10.95 -12.88
CA THR A 12 26.53 11.90 -12.46
C THR A 12 25.24 12.12 -13.28
N SER A 13 24.85 11.28 -14.24
CA SER A 13 23.50 11.40 -14.84
C SER A 13 22.38 10.87 -13.92
N SER A 14 22.62 9.77 -13.19
CA SER A 14 21.57 9.13 -12.38
C SER A 14 21.23 9.89 -11.08
N SER A 15 22.21 10.52 -10.42
CA SER A 15 21.95 11.26 -9.18
C SER A 15 21.09 12.52 -9.40
N ARG A 16 21.30 13.21 -10.54
CA ARG A 16 20.47 14.37 -10.92
C ARG A 16 19.04 13.95 -11.27
N SER A 17 18.84 12.85 -11.99
CA SER A 17 17.51 12.33 -12.31
C SER A 17 16.76 11.84 -11.06
N VAL A 18 17.46 11.23 -10.10
CA VAL A 18 16.88 10.80 -8.82
C VAL A 18 16.54 12.01 -7.94
N ALA A 19 17.42 13.01 -7.86
CA ALA A 19 17.11 14.25 -7.15
C ALA A 19 15.87 14.94 -7.74
N ARG A 20 15.70 14.90 -9.07
CA ARG A 20 14.47 15.36 -9.73
C ARG A 20 13.25 14.51 -9.34
N CYS A 21 13.34 13.18 -9.32
CA CYS A 21 12.23 12.33 -8.87
C CYS A 21 11.84 12.60 -7.40
N VAL A 22 12.83 12.69 -6.51
CA VAL A 22 12.61 13.05 -5.10
C VAL A 22 11.97 14.44 -4.99
N ALA A 23 12.45 15.41 -5.76
CA ALA A 23 11.87 16.75 -5.81
C ALA A 23 10.43 16.72 -6.34
N ILE A 24 10.13 15.95 -7.39
CA ILE A 24 8.77 15.78 -7.91
C ILE A 24 7.85 15.18 -6.84
N VAL A 25 8.30 14.16 -6.11
CA VAL A 25 7.53 13.55 -5.02
C VAL A 25 7.32 14.56 -3.89
N ALA A 26 8.35 15.35 -3.54
CA ALA A 26 8.24 16.40 -2.54
C ALA A 26 7.31 17.54 -2.97
N ILE A 27 7.33 17.92 -4.26
CA ILE A 27 6.44 18.93 -4.85
C ILE A 27 5.00 18.38 -4.90
N ALA A 28 4.79 17.15 -5.33
CA ALA A 28 3.47 16.52 -5.35
C ALA A 28 2.91 16.40 -3.93
N ALA A 29 3.74 15.98 -2.97
CA ALA A 29 3.39 16.02 -1.55
C ALA A 29 3.00 17.45 -1.16
N ALA A 30 3.84 18.45 -1.45
CA ALA A 30 3.54 19.85 -1.18
C ALA A 30 2.24 20.33 -1.82
N VAL A 31 1.88 19.88 -3.03
CA VAL A 31 0.59 20.19 -3.68
C VAL A 31 -0.58 19.64 -2.87
N PHE A 32 -0.48 18.43 -2.32
CA PHE A 32 -1.50 17.89 -1.40
C PHE A 32 -1.53 18.62 -0.05
N ILE A 33 -0.43 19.23 0.39
CA ILE A 33 -0.42 20.13 1.56
C ILE A 33 -0.99 21.53 1.19
N LEU A 34 -0.78 22.01 -0.05
CA LEU A 34 -1.28 23.30 -0.57
C LEU A 34 -2.78 23.27 -0.90
N ALA A 35 -3.32 22.13 -1.35
CA ALA A 35 -4.72 22.01 -1.76
C ALA A 35 -5.74 22.43 -0.68
N PRO A 36 -5.61 22.04 0.61
CA PRO A 36 -6.48 22.55 1.66
C PRO A 36 -6.32 24.05 1.91
N VAL A 37 -5.18 24.66 1.59
CA VAL A 37 -4.99 26.13 1.68
C VAL A 37 -5.79 26.85 0.62
N ALA A 38 -5.79 26.34 -0.61
CA ALA A 38 -6.58 26.90 -1.70
C ALA A 38 -8.08 26.82 -1.42
N VAL A 39 -8.54 25.73 -0.78
CA VAL A 39 -9.94 25.57 -0.35
C VAL A 39 -10.28 26.48 0.83
N ALA A 40 -9.39 26.62 1.82
CA ALA A 40 -9.60 27.53 2.94
C ALA A 40 -9.53 29.01 2.55
N SER A 41 -8.79 29.37 1.50
CA SER A 41 -8.78 30.72 0.92
C SER A 41 -9.95 31.00 -0.03
N ALA A 42 -10.65 29.96 -0.49
CA ALA A 42 -11.82 30.04 -1.34
C ALA A 42 -13.14 29.86 -0.58
N ALA A 43 -13.06 29.62 0.74
CA ALA A 43 -14.22 29.65 1.62
C ALA A 43 -14.69 31.11 1.76
N ASP A 44 -15.95 31.30 1.37
CA ASP A 44 -16.67 32.55 1.18
C ASP A 44 -16.69 33.42 2.45
N ASP A 45 -17.06 34.69 2.34
CA ASP A 45 -17.14 35.65 3.47
C ASP A 45 -18.23 35.28 4.53
N GLY A 46 -18.86 34.11 4.43
CA GLY A 46 -19.98 33.64 5.25
C GLY A 46 -19.63 32.81 6.49
N ASP A 47 -18.35 32.45 6.69
CA ASP A 47 -17.93 31.51 7.76
C ASP A 47 -17.88 32.16 9.16
N GLY A 48 -17.95 33.50 9.22
CA GLY A 48 -17.80 34.28 10.45
C GLY A 48 -16.38 34.28 11.05
N LEU A 49 -15.40 33.67 10.37
CA LEU A 49 -14.03 33.55 10.86
C LEU A 49 -13.21 34.83 10.61
N SER A 50 -12.50 35.30 11.63
CA SER A 50 -11.52 36.37 11.51
C SER A 50 -10.32 35.96 10.64
N PRO A 51 -9.61 36.91 10.00
CA PRO A 51 -8.40 36.62 9.23
C PRO A 51 -7.33 35.83 10.01
N SER A 52 -7.17 36.11 11.31
CA SER A 52 -6.25 35.38 12.17
C SER A 52 -6.67 33.92 12.41
N GLU A 53 -7.97 33.64 12.56
CA GLU A 53 -8.47 32.28 12.72
C GLU A 53 -8.26 31.47 11.44
N ARG A 54 -8.51 32.07 10.27
CA ARG A 54 -8.19 31.45 8.97
C ARG A 54 -6.70 31.15 8.82
N ALA A 55 -5.83 32.07 9.20
CA ALA A 55 -4.38 31.85 9.18
C ALA A 55 -3.96 30.71 10.12
N GLN A 56 -4.56 30.61 11.31
CA GLN A 56 -4.31 29.53 12.26
C GLN A 56 -4.77 28.16 11.71
N MET A 57 -5.95 28.09 11.10
CA MET A 57 -6.45 26.86 10.47
C MET A 57 -5.53 26.36 9.35
N VAL A 58 -5.10 27.28 8.48
CA VAL A 58 -4.14 26.98 7.40
C VAL A 58 -2.81 26.50 7.98
N ALA A 59 -2.24 27.22 8.95
CA ALA A 59 -0.99 26.85 9.59
C ALA A 59 -1.04 25.46 10.26
N ALA A 60 -2.14 25.14 10.94
CA ALA A 60 -2.34 23.82 11.53
C ALA A 60 -2.39 22.70 10.48
N GLY A 61 -3.02 22.96 9.33
CA GLY A 61 -3.00 22.05 8.17
C GLY A 61 -1.58 21.77 7.67
N TRP A 62 -0.77 22.83 7.51
CA TRP A 62 0.64 22.72 7.12
C TRP A 62 1.47 21.89 8.08
N ILE A 63 1.40 22.23 9.37
CA ILE A 63 2.17 21.57 10.41
C ILE A 63 1.81 20.08 10.46
N THR A 64 0.52 19.76 10.39
CA THR A 64 0.04 18.37 10.40
C THR A 64 0.49 17.62 9.15
N GLY A 65 0.37 18.23 7.96
CA GLY A 65 0.84 17.62 6.71
C GLY A 65 2.34 17.34 6.72
N ALA A 66 3.15 18.29 7.19
CA ALA A 66 4.60 18.13 7.33
C ALA A 66 4.95 17.00 8.33
N TYR A 67 4.23 16.92 9.45
CA TYR A 67 4.38 15.86 10.43
C TYR A 67 4.06 14.47 9.86
N LEU A 68 2.95 14.33 9.12
CA LEU A 68 2.56 13.07 8.47
C LEU A 68 3.61 12.63 7.43
N PHE A 69 4.09 13.57 6.62
CA PHE A 69 5.14 13.31 5.64
C PHE A 69 6.44 12.84 6.32
N ALA A 70 6.91 13.55 7.34
CA ALA A 70 8.12 13.20 8.09
C ALA A 70 8.00 11.84 8.81
N THR A 71 6.80 11.52 9.31
CA THR A 71 6.51 10.21 9.89
C THR A 71 6.61 9.12 8.81
N GLY A 72 6.00 9.34 7.65
CA GLY A 72 6.05 8.41 6.53
C GLY A 72 7.48 8.16 6.02
N THR A 73 8.31 9.21 5.89
CA THR A 73 9.72 9.02 5.48
C THR A 73 10.53 8.23 6.52
N THR A 74 10.27 8.45 7.81
CA THR A 74 10.90 7.71 8.91
C THR A 74 10.50 6.23 8.90
N ILE A 75 9.20 5.95 8.74
CA ILE A 75 8.71 4.58 8.59
C ILE A 75 9.30 3.94 7.34
N GLY A 76 9.33 4.64 6.20
CA GLY A 76 9.95 4.15 4.96
C GLY A 76 11.43 3.77 5.13
N SER A 77 12.18 4.55 5.89
CA SER A 77 13.57 4.24 6.22
C SER A 77 13.68 2.95 7.05
N PHE A 78 12.79 2.77 8.03
CA PHE A 78 12.70 1.51 8.78
C PHE A 78 12.28 0.33 7.90
N LEU A 79 11.34 0.50 6.96
CA LEU A 79 10.92 -0.56 6.05
C LEU A 79 12.09 -1.06 5.18
N ASN A 80 12.99 -0.17 4.75
CA ASN A 80 14.22 -0.59 4.05
C ASN A 80 15.07 -1.55 4.90
N VAL A 81 15.15 -1.32 6.21
CA VAL A 81 15.84 -2.23 7.15
C VAL A 81 15.12 -3.57 7.24
N VAL A 82 13.78 -3.56 7.35
CA VAL A 82 12.95 -4.78 7.40
C VAL A 82 13.13 -5.61 6.14
N VAL A 83 13.06 -4.97 4.97
CA VAL A 83 13.22 -5.62 3.65
C VAL A 83 14.56 -6.35 3.58
N TYR A 84 15.63 -5.70 4.03
CA TYR A 84 16.97 -6.27 3.96
C TYR A 84 17.22 -7.37 5.01
N ARG A 85 16.90 -7.11 6.28
CA ARG A 85 17.36 -7.94 7.42
C ARG A 85 16.43 -9.10 7.75
N LEU A 86 15.12 -8.91 7.64
CA LEU A 86 14.16 -9.91 8.13
C LEU A 86 14.23 -11.26 7.40
N PRO A 87 14.39 -11.33 6.06
CA PRO A 87 14.58 -12.60 5.36
C PRO A 87 15.90 -13.29 5.68
N ARG A 88 16.91 -12.52 6.11
CA ARG A 88 18.26 -13.00 6.45
C ARG A 88 18.40 -13.43 7.91
N GLY A 89 17.31 -13.40 8.69
CA GLY A 89 17.35 -13.73 10.11
C GLY A 89 18.13 -12.73 10.97
N GLN A 90 18.50 -11.57 10.43
CA GLN A 90 19.30 -10.56 11.14
C GLN A 90 18.43 -9.74 12.10
N ASP A 91 19.07 -9.22 13.15
CA ASP A 91 18.43 -8.34 14.12
C ASP A 91 18.10 -6.96 13.49
N LEU A 92 16.87 -6.48 13.71
CA LEU A 92 16.39 -5.22 13.14
C LEU A 92 16.99 -3.97 13.83
N ARG A 93 17.40 -4.09 15.10
CA ARG A 93 17.97 -3.03 15.93
C ARG A 93 19.49 -2.95 15.83
N ARG A 94 20.18 -4.08 15.69
CA ARG A 94 21.66 -4.15 15.68
C ARG A 94 22.20 -4.94 14.48
N PRO A 95 23.37 -4.56 13.91
CA PRO A 95 24.17 -3.37 14.19
C PRO A 95 23.55 -2.08 13.60
N LYS A 96 24.09 -0.91 13.97
CA LYS A 96 23.74 0.39 13.35
C LYS A 96 24.06 0.39 11.85
N SER A 97 23.47 1.32 11.09
CA SER A 97 23.73 1.50 9.66
C SER A 97 25.21 1.73 9.38
N ARG A 98 25.74 1.00 8.40
CA ARG A 98 27.15 1.01 7.98
C ARG A 98 27.24 1.09 6.46
N CYS A 99 28.31 1.69 5.97
CA CYS A 99 28.60 1.63 4.54
C CYS A 99 28.97 0.19 4.14
N PRO A 100 28.38 -0.41 3.09
CA PRO A 100 28.69 -1.77 2.68
C PRO A 100 30.14 -1.94 2.15
N ARG A 101 30.77 -0.86 1.67
CA ARG A 101 32.13 -0.90 1.11
C ARG A 101 33.23 -0.73 2.16
N CYS A 102 33.14 0.31 2.98
CA CYS A 102 34.17 0.62 3.98
C CYS A 102 33.82 0.19 5.41
N GLN A 103 32.60 -0.31 5.63
CA GLN A 103 32.09 -0.77 6.94
C GLN A 103 32.07 0.29 8.05
N THR A 104 32.45 1.54 7.74
CA THR A 104 32.35 2.68 8.64
C THR A 104 30.90 2.90 9.03
N GLN A 105 30.67 3.11 10.32
CA GLN A 105 29.36 3.45 10.85
C GLN A 105 28.94 4.84 10.36
N LEU A 106 27.70 4.92 9.85
CA LEU A 106 27.13 6.19 9.39
C LEU A 106 26.76 7.06 10.60
N ARG A 107 26.98 8.38 10.48
CA ARG A 107 26.54 9.33 11.50
C ARG A 107 25.02 9.49 11.42
N TRP A 108 24.39 9.97 12.49
CA TRP A 108 22.94 10.05 12.59
C TRP A 108 22.32 10.93 11.48
N TYR A 109 22.98 12.03 11.11
CA TYR A 109 22.50 12.92 10.04
C TYR A 109 22.71 12.35 8.62
N ASP A 110 23.67 11.42 8.44
CA ASP A 110 23.80 10.71 7.16
C ASP A 110 22.67 9.66 7.00
N ASN A 111 21.94 9.34 8.08
CA ASN A 111 20.78 8.45 8.11
C ASN A 111 19.44 9.22 8.19
N LEU A 112 19.43 10.56 8.11
CA LEU A 112 18.18 11.32 8.03
C LEU A 112 17.44 10.93 6.74
N PRO A 113 16.17 10.48 6.81
CA PRO A 113 15.43 10.02 5.63
C PRO A 113 15.41 11.07 4.53
N VAL A 114 15.72 10.68 3.29
CA VAL A 114 15.86 11.51 2.09
C VAL A 114 17.01 12.53 2.16
N ILE A 115 17.02 13.37 3.19
CA ILE A 115 17.94 14.50 3.38
C ILE A 115 19.39 14.02 3.50
N GLY A 116 19.66 12.98 4.29
CA GLY A 116 21.01 12.45 4.50
C GLY A 116 21.66 12.03 3.17
N TRP A 117 20.91 11.36 2.30
CA TRP A 117 21.38 10.95 0.97
C TRP A 117 21.64 12.15 0.04
N LEU A 118 20.77 13.16 0.08
CA LEU A 118 20.92 14.40 -0.70
C LEU A 118 22.15 15.20 -0.28
N LEU A 119 22.39 15.35 1.03
CA LEU A 119 23.52 16.10 1.57
C LEU A 119 24.88 15.50 1.19
N VAL A 120 24.97 14.17 1.10
CA VAL A 120 26.20 13.48 0.67
C VAL A 120 26.25 13.22 -0.84
N GLY A 121 25.28 13.74 -1.61
CA GLY A 121 25.23 13.61 -3.06
C GLY A 121 25.13 12.17 -3.58
N GLY A 122 24.52 11.28 -2.78
CA GLY A 122 24.42 9.85 -3.11
C GLY A 122 25.72 9.07 -3.05
N ARG A 123 26.75 9.59 -2.36
CA ARG A 123 28.03 8.91 -2.15
C ARG A 123 28.37 8.84 -0.67
N CYS A 124 29.02 7.75 -0.25
CA CYS A 124 29.49 7.62 1.12
C CYS A 124 30.54 8.71 1.42
N ARG A 125 30.35 9.45 2.52
CA ARG A 125 31.27 10.52 2.97
C ARG A 125 32.73 10.06 3.10
N TYR A 126 32.95 8.81 3.52
CA TYR A 126 34.27 8.27 3.83
C TYR A 126 34.97 7.65 2.63
N CYS A 127 34.28 6.76 1.89
CA CYS A 127 34.90 5.98 0.80
C CYS A 127 34.41 6.35 -0.61
N GLN A 128 33.53 7.36 -0.72
CA GLN A 128 32.96 7.86 -1.98
C GLN A 128 32.21 6.82 -2.82
N ALA A 129 31.93 5.65 -2.25
CA ALA A 129 31.13 4.60 -2.86
C ALA A 129 29.70 5.10 -3.13
N SER A 130 29.12 4.73 -4.27
CA SER A 130 27.75 5.09 -4.60
C SER A 130 26.76 4.40 -3.65
N ILE A 131 25.77 5.17 -3.19
CA ILE A 131 24.65 4.69 -2.39
C ILE A 131 23.44 4.59 -3.32
N SER A 132 22.78 3.43 -3.34
CA SER A 132 21.64 3.19 -4.22
C SER A 132 20.53 4.24 -4.04
N PRO A 133 19.98 4.80 -5.14
CA PRO A 133 18.87 5.76 -5.06
C PRO A 133 17.55 5.15 -4.62
N ARG A 134 17.45 3.81 -4.57
CA ARG A 134 16.24 3.12 -4.12
C ARG A 134 15.83 3.53 -2.70
N TYR A 135 16.79 3.70 -1.80
CA TYR A 135 16.53 4.04 -0.40
C TYR A 135 15.79 5.38 -0.25
N PRO A 136 16.34 6.52 -0.73
CA PRO A 136 15.64 7.80 -0.61
C PRO A 136 14.34 7.87 -1.43
N LEU A 137 14.22 7.11 -2.53
CA LEU A 137 12.97 7.03 -3.29
C LEU A 137 11.87 6.32 -2.50
N VAL A 138 12.18 5.20 -1.84
CA VAL A 138 11.24 4.48 -0.96
C VAL A 138 10.83 5.37 0.21
N GLU A 139 11.77 6.06 0.84
CA GLU A 139 11.51 6.99 1.95
C GLU A 139 10.57 8.13 1.52
N ALA A 140 10.87 8.81 0.41
CA ALA A 140 10.05 9.90 -0.12
C ALA A 140 8.65 9.42 -0.52
N ALA A 141 8.55 8.25 -1.18
CA ALA A 141 7.28 7.67 -1.55
C ALA A 141 6.43 7.35 -0.31
N CYS A 142 7.04 6.78 0.75
CA CYS A 142 6.35 6.54 2.01
C CYS A 142 5.81 7.84 2.61
N GLY A 143 6.64 8.89 2.69
CA GLY A 143 6.20 10.20 3.14
C GLY A 143 5.00 10.72 2.35
N ALA A 144 5.05 10.61 1.02
CA ALA A 144 3.99 11.09 0.14
C ALA A 144 2.66 10.35 0.32
N TRP A 145 2.64 9.03 0.40
CA TRP A 145 1.36 8.33 0.58
C TRP A 145 0.83 8.41 2.01
N PHE A 146 1.69 8.54 3.04
CA PHE A 146 1.25 8.80 4.40
C PHE A 146 0.48 10.12 4.48
N LEU A 147 1.04 11.15 3.85
CA LEU A 147 0.38 12.44 3.71
C LEU A 147 -0.90 12.34 2.89
N LEU A 148 -0.88 11.67 1.74
CA LEU A 148 -2.04 11.54 0.86
C LEU A 148 -3.22 10.88 1.57
N LEU A 149 -2.99 9.73 2.19
CA LEU A 149 -4.02 9.03 2.97
C LEU A 149 -4.45 9.87 4.17
N GLY A 150 -3.52 10.53 4.86
CA GLY A 150 -3.87 11.38 5.99
C GLY A 150 -4.73 12.57 5.57
N HIS A 151 -4.46 13.16 4.41
CA HIS A 151 -5.28 14.23 3.87
C HIS A 151 -6.69 13.74 3.52
N LEU A 152 -6.80 12.61 2.81
CA LEU A 152 -8.06 12.10 2.29
C LEU A 152 -8.91 11.35 3.31
N GLU A 153 -8.32 10.70 4.30
CA GLU A 153 -9.04 9.92 5.32
C GLU A 153 -9.22 10.71 6.62
N LEU A 154 -8.19 11.46 7.05
CA LEU A 154 -8.23 12.21 8.31
C LEU A 154 -8.66 13.65 8.11
N LEU A 155 -7.86 14.44 7.39
CA LEU A 155 -8.05 15.89 7.31
C LEU A 155 -9.35 16.27 6.59
N SER A 156 -9.79 15.49 5.60
CA SER A 156 -11.08 15.70 4.92
C SER A 156 -12.29 15.17 5.73
N GLY A 157 -12.07 14.55 6.89
CA GLY A 157 -13.14 13.90 7.67
C GLY A 157 -13.64 12.59 7.06
N GLY A 158 -12.81 11.88 6.30
CA GLY A 158 -13.16 10.61 5.65
C GLY A 158 -13.82 10.76 4.28
N GLY A 159 -13.50 11.83 3.53
CA GLY A 159 -14.10 12.12 2.23
C GLY A 159 -13.92 11.01 1.19
N CYS A 160 -12.82 10.27 1.23
CA CYS A 160 -12.61 9.10 0.36
C CYS A 160 -13.26 7.81 0.87
N LEU A 161 -13.66 7.74 2.14
CA LEU A 161 -14.20 6.52 2.74
C LEU A 161 -15.64 6.27 2.26
N PRO A 162 -16.00 4.99 2.08
CA PRO A 162 -17.34 4.64 1.64
C PRO A 162 -18.35 4.85 2.76
N LEU A 163 -19.62 5.07 2.38
CA LEU A 163 -20.77 4.90 3.28
C LEU A 163 -20.80 5.85 4.51
N ARG A 164 -20.05 6.96 4.47
CA ARG A 164 -20.04 8.01 5.50
C ARG A 164 -20.55 9.34 4.94
N ALA A 165 -21.35 10.05 5.75
CA ALA A 165 -21.68 11.44 5.49
C ALA A 165 -20.41 12.29 5.67
N VAL A 166 -20.13 13.20 4.73
CA VAL A 166 -18.99 14.12 4.85
C VAL A 166 -19.29 15.08 6.02
N PRO A 167 -18.45 15.16 7.06
CA PRO A 167 -18.70 16.05 8.19
C PRO A 167 -18.74 17.52 7.76
N ARG A 168 -19.55 18.34 8.45
CA ARG A 168 -19.57 19.80 8.21
C ARG A 168 -18.28 20.50 8.65
N MET A 169 -17.56 19.93 9.62
CA MET A 169 -16.28 20.44 10.12
C MET A 169 -15.16 19.46 9.78
N THR A 170 -14.11 19.96 9.12
CA THR A 170 -12.94 19.19 8.67
C THR A 170 -11.65 19.93 9.01
N GLY A 171 -10.49 19.31 8.79
CA GLY A 171 -9.18 19.91 8.99
C GLY A 171 -8.43 19.43 10.24
N ALA A 172 -7.17 19.84 10.34
CA ALA A 172 -6.25 19.39 11.38
C ALA A 172 -6.71 19.73 12.80
N LEU A 173 -7.20 20.96 12.98
CA LEU A 173 -7.68 21.46 14.26
C LEU A 173 -8.88 20.67 14.79
N TRP A 174 -9.78 20.25 13.91
CA TRP A 174 -10.92 19.42 14.27
C TRP A 174 -10.48 18.08 14.88
N ILE A 175 -9.45 17.45 14.32
CA ILE A 175 -8.91 16.19 14.83
C ILE A 175 -8.27 16.36 16.21
N VAL A 176 -7.58 17.49 16.43
CA VAL A 176 -6.90 17.76 17.71
C VAL A 176 -7.89 18.02 18.83
N TRP A 177 -8.91 18.86 18.59
CA TRP A 177 -9.89 19.22 19.62
C TRP A 177 -11.03 18.21 19.78
N SER A 178 -11.35 17.47 18.73
CA SER A 178 -12.40 16.45 18.73
C SER A 178 -11.86 15.17 18.05
N PRO A 179 -11.06 14.37 18.78
CA PRO A 179 -10.38 13.22 18.22
C PRO A 179 -11.39 12.22 17.65
N GLN A 180 -11.41 12.13 16.33
CA GLN A 180 -12.19 11.17 15.57
C GLN A 180 -11.47 9.81 15.60
N TRP A 181 -11.45 9.15 16.76
CA TRP A 181 -10.67 7.92 16.98
C TRP A 181 -10.92 6.83 15.93
N GLU A 182 -12.14 6.73 15.41
CA GLU A 182 -12.49 5.82 14.33
C GLU A 182 -11.71 6.13 13.03
N LEU A 183 -11.65 7.41 12.61
CA LEU A 183 -10.89 7.81 11.42
C LEU A 183 -9.39 7.61 11.64
N ILE A 184 -8.88 7.95 12.83
CA ILE A 184 -7.48 7.70 13.22
C ILE A 184 -7.17 6.21 13.13
N GLY A 185 -8.07 5.36 13.64
CA GLY A 185 -7.96 3.91 13.56
C GLY A 185 -7.91 3.41 12.12
N ILE A 186 -8.87 3.81 11.28
CA ILE A 186 -8.94 3.42 9.86
C ILE A 186 -7.66 3.84 9.13
N TYR A 187 -7.21 5.07 9.33
CA TYR A 187 -5.96 5.58 8.74
C TYR A 187 -4.75 4.72 9.11
N VAL A 188 -4.54 4.49 10.41
CA VAL A 188 -3.42 3.64 10.87
C VAL A 188 -3.53 2.23 10.31
N TYR A 189 -4.74 1.67 10.24
CA TYR A 189 -4.99 0.34 9.70
C TYR A 189 -4.64 0.24 8.21
N HIS A 190 -4.99 1.23 7.40
CA HIS A 190 -4.61 1.31 5.98
C HIS A 190 -3.11 1.57 5.78
N LEU A 191 -2.48 2.38 6.64
CA LEU A 191 -1.02 2.54 6.63
C LEU A 191 -0.30 1.22 6.88
N VAL A 192 -0.76 0.44 7.87
CA VAL A 192 -0.18 -0.88 8.17
C VAL A 192 -0.28 -1.80 6.94
N LEU A 193 -1.45 -1.88 6.29
CA LEU A 193 -1.61 -2.65 5.05
C LEU A 193 -0.62 -2.21 3.98
N THR A 194 -0.60 -0.93 3.65
CA THR A 194 0.21 -0.39 2.55
C THR A 194 1.71 -0.54 2.81
N CYS A 195 2.16 -0.36 4.06
CA CYS A 195 3.53 -0.67 4.47
C CYS A 195 3.88 -2.15 4.27
N TRP A 196 2.99 -3.07 4.64
CA TRP A 196 3.21 -4.50 4.42
C TRP A 196 3.25 -4.87 2.94
N LEU A 197 2.34 -4.32 2.13
CA LEU A 197 2.32 -4.55 0.68
C LEU A 197 3.62 -4.05 0.01
N LEU A 198 4.16 -2.92 0.44
CA LEU A 198 5.46 -2.43 -0.04
C LEU A 198 6.61 -3.39 0.32
N VAL A 199 6.63 -3.89 1.55
CA VAL A 199 7.66 -4.86 2.01
C VAL A 199 7.57 -6.15 1.19
N LEU A 200 6.36 -6.69 1.00
CA LEU A 200 6.13 -7.88 0.20
C LEU A 200 6.55 -7.67 -1.27
N ALA A 201 6.18 -6.53 -1.87
CA ALA A 201 6.60 -6.18 -3.22
C ALA A 201 8.13 -6.06 -3.35
N SER A 202 8.77 -5.47 -2.35
CA SER A 202 10.22 -5.35 -2.28
C SER A 202 10.92 -6.70 -2.18
N TRP A 203 10.37 -7.66 -1.43
CA TRP A 203 10.92 -9.03 -1.37
C TRP A 203 10.77 -9.80 -2.68
N VAL A 204 9.65 -9.63 -3.40
CA VAL A 204 9.49 -10.22 -4.74
C VAL A 204 10.55 -9.66 -5.69
N TRP A 205 10.75 -8.34 -5.66
CA TRP A 205 11.78 -7.66 -6.47
C TRP A 205 13.19 -8.15 -6.14
N ASP A 206 13.52 -8.25 -4.85
CA ASP A 206 14.85 -8.67 -4.36
C ASP A 206 15.06 -10.19 -4.33
N ARG A 207 14.08 -10.95 -4.83
CA ARG A 207 14.06 -12.42 -4.84
C ARG A 207 14.34 -13.01 -3.45
N GLN A 208 13.77 -12.41 -2.41
CA GLN A 208 13.91 -12.84 -1.02
C GLN A 208 12.77 -13.76 -0.61
N ARG A 209 13.09 -14.84 0.11
CA ARG A 209 12.09 -15.78 0.66
C ARG A 209 11.18 -15.05 1.64
N LEU A 210 9.89 -15.36 1.59
CA LEU A 210 8.89 -14.87 2.55
C LEU A 210 9.09 -15.60 3.89
N PRO A 211 9.53 -14.92 4.96
CA PRO A 211 9.67 -15.58 6.25
C PRO A 211 8.29 -15.82 6.87
N ALA A 212 8.00 -17.05 7.33
CA ALA A 212 6.70 -17.42 7.89
C ALA A 212 6.26 -16.50 9.04
N ARG A 213 7.19 -16.08 9.90
CA ARG A 213 6.95 -15.11 10.97
C ARG A 213 6.36 -13.79 10.47
N ALA A 214 6.73 -13.32 9.28
CA ALA A 214 6.17 -12.08 8.72
C ALA A 214 4.70 -12.27 8.34
N VAL A 215 4.33 -13.44 7.81
CA VAL A 215 2.93 -13.77 7.50
C VAL A 215 2.10 -13.80 8.78
N VAL A 216 2.61 -14.41 9.85
CA VAL A 216 1.92 -14.43 11.15
C VAL A 216 1.67 -13.01 11.66
N TRP A 217 2.68 -12.13 11.64
CA TRP A 217 2.51 -10.74 12.07
C TRP A 217 1.55 -9.96 11.19
N LEU A 218 1.61 -10.13 9.87
CA LEU A 218 0.66 -9.52 8.94
C LEU A 218 -0.78 -9.95 9.25
N LEU A 219 -1.02 -11.26 9.43
CA LEU A 219 -2.34 -11.79 9.77
C LEU A 219 -2.82 -11.28 11.14
N ALA A 220 -1.94 -11.24 12.14
CA ALA A 220 -2.27 -10.73 13.47
C ALA A 220 -2.62 -9.23 13.45
N MET A 221 -1.82 -8.41 12.76
CA MET A 221 -2.06 -6.97 12.61
C MET A 221 -3.30 -6.66 11.76
N GLY A 222 -3.66 -7.54 10.82
CA GLY A 222 -4.89 -7.42 10.06
C GLY A 222 -6.13 -7.88 10.83
N MET A 223 -6.03 -8.97 11.60
CA MET A 223 -7.18 -9.55 12.28
C MET A 223 -7.47 -8.91 13.63
N LEU A 224 -6.49 -8.86 14.54
CA LEU A 224 -6.73 -8.49 15.95
C LEU A 224 -7.35 -7.10 16.11
N PRO A 225 -6.86 -6.03 15.45
CA PRO A 225 -7.47 -4.71 15.57
C PRO A 225 -8.91 -4.69 15.08
N ALA A 226 -9.22 -5.43 14.00
CA ALA A 226 -10.57 -5.48 13.44
C ALA A 226 -11.53 -6.36 14.25
N VAL A 227 -11.03 -7.29 15.08
CA VAL A 227 -11.86 -8.02 16.05
C VAL A 227 -12.22 -7.11 17.23
N VAL A 228 -11.26 -6.35 17.73
CA VAL A 228 -11.48 -5.38 18.82
C VAL A 228 -12.34 -4.21 18.35
N TRP A 229 -12.13 -3.76 17.11
CA TRP A 229 -12.83 -2.61 16.53
C TRP A 229 -13.27 -2.91 15.08
N PRO A 230 -14.44 -3.56 14.90
CA PRO A 230 -14.94 -3.97 13.58
C PRO A 230 -15.08 -2.85 12.55
N ASN A 231 -15.29 -1.60 13.01
CA ASN A 231 -15.40 -0.43 12.14
C ASN A 231 -14.10 -0.04 11.42
N LEU A 232 -12.95 -0.60 11.81
CA LEU A 232 -11.72 -0.48 11.02
C LEU A 232 -11.90 -1.01 9.59
N ARG A 233 -12.94 -1.84 9.35
CA ARG A 233 -13.39 -2.26 8.02
C ARG A 233 -14.75 -1.62 7.70
N PRO A 234 -14.78 -0.50 6.97
CA PRO A 234 -16.02 0.23 6.66
C PRO A 234 -17.05 -0.62 5.91
N VAL A 235 -16.60 -1.57 5.10
CA VAL A 235 -17.46 -2.47 4.33
C VAL A 235 -17.37 -3.89 4.91
N GLY A 236 -18.52 -4.46 5.31
CA GLY A 236 -18.61 -5.84 5.79
C GLY A 236 -18.64 -6.88 4.66
N ALA A 237 -18.46 -8.16 4.99
CA ALA A 237 -18.44 -9.26 4.03
C ALA A 237 -19.77 -9.41 3.26
N TRP A 238 -20.89 -9.14 3.89
CA TRP A 238 -22.21 -9.32 3.29
C TRP A 238 -22.76 -8.03 2.66
N GLY A 239 -21.93 -6.99 2.57
CA GLY A 239 -22.38 -5.64 2.29
C GLY A 239 -23.13 -5.06 3.48
N THR A 240 -23.11 -3.74 3.61
CA THR A 240 -24.04 -3.03 4.49
C THR A 240 -25.20 -2.57 3.63
N THR A 241 -26.40 -3.06 3.89
CA THR A 241 -27.66 -2.53 3.36
C THR A 241 -27.90 -1.13 3.93
N LEU A 242 -27.17 -0.16 3.41
CA LEU A 242 -27.45 1.25 3.60
C LEU A 242 -28.41 1.65 2.47
N THR A 243 -29.70 1.61 2.74
CA THR A 243 -30.66 2.35 1.94
C THR A 243 -30.27 3.82 2.02
N ALA A 244 -30.24 4.50 0.87
CA ALA A 244 -29.74 5.86 0.72
C ALA A 244 -30.49 6.91 1.57
N GLU A 245 -31.56 6.52 2.26
CA GLU A 245 -32.50 7.41 2.92
C GLU A 245 -32.35 7.44 4.45
N THR A 246 -31.72 6.42 5.05
CA THR A 246 -31.43 6.43 6.49
C THR A 246 -30.14 5.65 6.73
N VAL A 247 -29.08 6.34 7.16
CA VAL A 247 -28.01 5.69 7.94
C VAL A 247 -28.71 5.13 9.17
N ASN A 248 -29.08 3.85 9.16
CA ASN A 248 -29.72 3.25 10.31
C ASN A 248 -28.63 3.08 11.37
N TYR A 249 -28.47 4.12 12.21
CA TYR A 249 -27.46 4.18 13.26
C TYR A 249 -27.50 2.94 14.17
N THR A 250 -28.65 2.27 14.28
CA THR A 250 -28.80 1.00 15.01
C THR A 250 -28.09 -0.19 14.32
N ALA A 251 -28.13 -0.30 12.99
CA ALA A 251 -27.44 -1.35 12.25
C ALA A 251 -25.91 -1.18 12.28
N VAL A 252 -25.45 0.07 12.26
CA VAL A 252 -24.03 0.41 12.48
C VAL A 252 -23.64 0.10 13.93
N ALA A 253 -24.45 0.51 14.92
CA ALA A 253 -24.21 0.25 16.35
C ALA A 253 -24.19 -1.26 16.70
N LEU A 254 -25.06 -2.07 16.09
CA LEU A 254 -25.07 -3.53 16.26
C LEU A 254 -23.83 -4.19 15.66
N ARG A 255 -23.28 -3.66 14.56
CA ARG A 255 -21.99 -4.11 14.01
C ARG A 255 -20.80 -3.64 14.86
N THR A 256 -20.87 -2.42 15.43
CA THR A 256 -19.79 -1.86 16.26
C THR A 256 -19.53 -2.67 17.53
N SER A 257 -20.55 -3.32 18.07
CA SER A 257 -20.48 -4.07 19.35
C SER A 257 -20.22 -5.56 19.16
N ASN A 258 -20.19 -6.06 17.92
CA ASN A 258 -20.10 -7.48 17.63
C ASN A 258 -18.71 -7.87 17.10
N TRP A 259 -17.81 -8.25 18.02
CA TRP A 259 -16.46 -8.77 17.68
C TRP A 259 -16.50 -9.92 16.66
N THR A 260 -17.61 -10.69 16.60
CA THR A 260 -17.76 -11.78 15.64
C THR A 260 -17.82 -11.28 14.18
N SER A 261 -18.35 -10.08 13.91
CA SER A 261 -18.33 -9.51 12.55
C SER A 261 -16.90 -9.20 12.13
N GLY A 262 -16.05 -8.72 13.04
CA GLY A 262 -14.63 -8.52 12.81
C GLY A 262 -13.90 -9.81 12.38
N ILE A 263 -14.27 -10.95 12.98
CA ILE A 263 -13.72 -12.26 12.58
C ILE A 263 -14.25 -12.68 11.21
N ILE A 264 -15.58 -12.69 11.04
CA ILE A 264 -16.24 -13.16 9.81
C ILE A 264 -15.75 -12.36 8.60
N ASP A 265 -15.78 -11.03 8.70
CA ASP A 265 -15.37 -10.14 7.62
C ASP A 265 -13.91 -10.36 7.25
N GLY A 266 -13.06 -10.57 8.26
CA GLY A 266 -11.63 -10.81 8.06
C GLY A 266 -11.35 -12.16 7.42
N LEU A 267 -12.03 -13.22 7.84
CA LEU A 267 -11.85 -14.57 7.30
C LEU A 267 -12.38 -14.68 5.87
N VAL A 268 -13.56 -14.11 5.59
CA VAL A 268 -14.13 -14.09 4.23
C VAL A 268 -13.23 -13.29 3.29
N GLY A 269 -12.81 -12.10 3.72
CA GLY A 269 -11.86 -11.27 2.97
C GLY A 269 -10.55 -11.99 2.68
N LEU A 270 -9.93 -12.58 3.71
CA LEU A 270 -8.69 -13.36 3.60
C LEU A 270 -8.84 -14.53 2.62
N ALA A 271 -9.91 -15.33 2.76
CA ALA A 271 -10.15 -16.51 1.95
C ALA A 271 -10.34 -16.16 0.47
N ILE A 272 -11.20 -15.18 0.17
CA ILE A 272 -11.46 -14.75 -1.21
C ILE A 272 -10.19 -14.13 -1.82
N GLY A 273 -9.50 -13.27 -1.08
CA GLY A 273 -8.23 -12.67 -1.53
C GLY A 273 -7.16 -13.72 -1.82
N ALA A 274 -7.01 -14.74 -0.95
CA ALA A 274 -6.09 -15.85 -1.16
C ALA A 274 -6.48 -16.69 -2.39
N CYS A 275 -7.76 -17.01 -2.57
CA CYS A 275 -8.25 -17.74 -3.74
C CYS A 275 -7.93 -17.02 -5.05
N ILE A 276 -8.26 -15.72 -5.12
CA ILE A 276 -7.99 -14.89 -6.31
C ILE A 276 -6.48 -14.80 -6.55
N GLY A 277 -5.70 -14.54 -5.50
CA GLY A 277 -4.26 -14.41 -5.62
C GLY A 277 -3.57 -15.71 -6.04
N SER A 278 -4.00 -16.86 -5.51
CA SER A 278 -3.50 -18.17 -5.97
C SER A 278 -3.88 -18.47 -7.42
N ALA A 279 -5.09 -18.13 -7.86
CA ALA A 279 -5.49 -18.29 -9.26
C ALA A 279 -4.60 -17.43 -10.18
N LEU A 280 -4.43 -16.14 -9.85
CA LEU A 280 -3.62 -15.21 -10.63
C LEU A 280 -2.13 -15.63 -10.64
N ALA A 281 -1.61 -16.02 -9.48
CA ALA A 281 -0.24 -16.50 -9.34
C ALA A 281 -0.01 -17.83 -10.08
N ALA A 282 -0.99 -18.71 -10.15
CA ALA A 282 -0.90 -19.94 -10.94
C ALA A 282 -0.87 -19.65 -12.45
N GLU A 283 -1.65 -18.69 -12.94
CA GLU A 283 -1.65 -18.29 -14.35
C GLU A 283 -0.28 -17.71 -14.77
N VAL A 284 0.25 -16.78 -13.97
CA VAL A 284 1.52 -16.10 -14.26
C VAL A 284 2.75 -16.95 -13.90
N GLY A 285 2.64 -17.79 -12.87
CA GLY A 285 3.70 -18.66 -12.37
C GLY A 285 3.85 -20.00 -13.11
N ARG A 286 3.02 -20.32 -14.11
CA ARG A 286 3.21 -21.53 -14.92
C ARG A 286 4.55 -21.48 -15.66
N PRO A 287 5.46 -22.45 -15.51
CA PRO A 287 6.67 -22.48 -16.31
C PRO A 287 6.34 -22.66 -17.80
N SER A 288 7.06 -21.97 -18.68
CA SER A 288 7.12 -22.37 -20.10
C SER A 288 7.86 -23.70 -20.19
N HIS A 289 7.29 -24.68 -20.91
CA HIS A 289 7.77 -26.06 -21.12
C HIS A 289 9.08 -26.44 -20.41
N GLY A 290 8.97 -27.21 -19.32
CA GLY A 290 10.13 -27.78 -18.60
C GLY A 290 10.87 -26.83 -17.65
N GLY A 291 10.44 -25.57 -17.49
CA GLY A 291 11.07 -24.59 -16.60
C GLY A 291 10.74 -24.74 -15.10
N VAL A 292 11.53 -24.07 -14.26
CA VAL A 292 11.29 -23.95 -12.81
C VAL A 292 10.18 -22.92 -12.53
N THR A 293 9.34 -23.17 -11.52
CA THR A 293 8.31 -22.21 -11.07
C THR A 293 8.94 -20.86 -10.70
N PRO A 294 8.45 -19.73 -11.23
CA PRO A 294 8.98 -18.41 -10.93
C PRO A 294 8.90 -18.06 -9.44
N PHE A 295 9.92 -17.37 -8.95
CA PHE A 295 10.01 -16.95 -7.56
C PHE A 295 9.02 -15.82 -7.29
N GLY A 296 8.15 -15.97 -6.29
CA GLY A 296 7.26 -14.90 -5.84
C GLY A 296 5.77 -15.15 -6.02
N ALA A 297 5.35 -16.24 -6.67
CA ALA A 297 3.94 -16.59 -6.85
C ALA A 297 3.15 -16.56 -5.52
N TRP A 298 3.72 -17.17 -4.47
CA TRP A 298 3.14 -17.16 -3.13
C TRP A 298 3.03 -15.76 -2.50
N HIS A 299 3.91 -14.82 -2.84
CA HIS A 299 3.84 -13.46 -2.30
C HIS A 299 2.61 -12.74 -2.84
N VAL A 300 2.28 -12.89 -4.13
CA VAL A 300 1.08 -12.29 -4.73
C VAL A 300 -0.19 -12.83 -4.05
N THR A 301 -0.24 -14.13 -3.77
CA THR A 301 -1.31 -14.73 -2.97
C THR A 301 -1.44 -14.07 -1.61
N VAL A 302 -0.34 -13.93 -0.86
CA VAL A 302 -0.33 -13.30 0.47
C VAL A 302 -0.72 -11.82 0.39
N MET A 303 -0.30 -11.11 -0.66
CA MET A 303 -0.66 -9.70 -0.87
C MET A 303 -2.16 -9.51 -1.11
N LEU A 304 -2.77 -10.29 -2.01
CA LEU A 304 -4.21 -10.19 -2.26
C LEU A 304 -5.04 -10.73 -1.09
N ALA A 305 -4.55 -11.74 -0.37
CA ALA A 305 -5.11 -12.18 0.90
C ALA A 305 -5.08 -11.06 1.96
N ALA A 306 -3.99 -10.30 2.04
CA ALA A 306 -3.87 -9.15 2.94
C ALA A 306 -4.81 -8.00 2.55
N VAL A 307 -4.92 -7.69 1.26
CA VAL A 307 -5.91 -6.70 0.77
C VAL A 307 -7.33 -7.12 1.20
N GLY A 308 -7.67 -8.40 1.00
CA GLY A 308 -8.97 -8.93 1.42
C GLY A 308 -9.17 -8.89 2.94
N LEU A 309 -8.14 -9.25 3.72
CA LEU A 309 -8.18 -9.24 5.18
C LEU A 309 -8.36 -7.82 5.74
N PHE A 310 -7.75 -6.80 5.14
CA PHE A 310 -7.83 -5.43 5.64
C PHE A 310 -9.05 -4.68 5.08
N LEU A 311 -9.27 -4.73 3.77
CA LEU A 311 -10.26 -3.86 3.10
C LEU A 311 -11.55 -4.59 2.73
N GLY A 312 -11.62 -5.91 2.93
CA GLY A 312 -12.73 -6.76 2.52
C GLY A 312 -12.52 -7.39 1.13
N TRP A 313 -13.31 -8.41 0.83
CA TRP A 313 -13.21 -9.16 -0.42
C TRP A 313 -13.53 -8.31 -1.65
N GLN A 314 -14.39 -7.30 -1.49
CA GLN A 314 -14.76 -6.34 -2.54
C GLN A 314 -13.52 -5.60 -3.06
N ALA A 315 -12.68 -5.14 -2.14
CA ALA A 315 -11.42 -4.48 -2.46
C ALA A 315 -10.45 -5.45 -3.14
N ALA A 316 -10.35 -6.70 -2.68
CA ALA A 316 -9.51 -7.71 -3.31
C ALA A 316 -9.89 -7.94 -4.78
N VAL A 317 -11.20 -8.00 -5.09
CA VAL A 317 -11.70 -8.10 -6.47
C VAL A 317 -11.33 -6.84 -7.28
N ALA A 318 -11.60 -5.65 -6.74
CA ALA A 318 -11.33 -4.38 -7.42
C ALA A 318 -9.84 -4.19 -7.75
N VAL A 319 -8.95 -4.55 -6.82
CA VAL A 319 -7.49 -4.45 -6.97
C VAL A 319 -6.92 -5.49 -7.94
N THR A 320 -7.61 -6.63 -8.12
CA THR A 320 -7.13 -7.72 -8.98
C THR A 320 -7.10 -7.32 -10.45
N LEU A 321 -8.11 -6.61 -10.95
CA LEU A 321 -8.20 -6.23 -12.36
C LEU A 321 -6.99 -5.37 -12.82
N PRO A 322 -6.67 -4.22 -12.20
CA PRO A 322 -5.50 -3.45 -12.59
C PRO A 322 -4.19 -4.22 -12.38
N THR A 323 -4.11 -5.06 -11.34
CA THR A 323 -2.94 -5.93 -11.12
C THR A 323 -2.72 -6.90 -12.29
N ALA A 324 -3.79 -7.55 -12.74
CA ALA A 324 -3.76 -8.51 -13.85
C ALA A 324 -3.46 -7.84 -15.20
N ILE A 325 -4.00 -6.64 -15.44
CA ILE A 325 -3.69 -5.84 -16.65
C ILE A 325 -2.19 -5.53 -16.71
N VAL A 326 -1.61 -4.99 -15.64
CA VAL A 326 -0.17 -4.70 -15.59
C VAL A 326 0.67 -5.96 -15.79
N ALA A 327 0.27 -7.09 -15.17
CA ALA A 327 0.92 -8.37 -15.37
C ALA A 327 0.97 -8.76 -16.86
N ALA A 328 -0.19 -8.74 -17.52
CA ALA A 328 -0.33 -9.11 -18.92
C ALA A 328 0.51 -8.18 -19.82
N SER A 329 0.44 -6.86 -19.61
CA SER A 329 1.24 -5.88 -20.35
C SER A 329 2.75 -6.13 -20.19
N VAL A 330 3.21 -6.42 -18.97
CA VAL A 330 4.64 -6.70 -18.72
C VAL A 330 5.07 -8.02 -19.35
N ILE A 331 4.23 -9.06 -19.34
CA ILE A 331 4.54 -10.32 -20.04
C ILE A 331 4.75 -10.08 -21.53
N VAL A 332 3.87 -9.30 -22.16
CA VAL A 332 3.96 -8.96 -23.58
C VAL A 332 5.23 -8.15 -23.88
N VAL A 333 5.49 -7.08 -23.11
CA VAL A 333 6.63 -6.17 -23.35
C VAL A 333 7.97 -6.81 -23.03
N SER A 334 8.05 -7.66 -22.00
CA SER A 334 9.30 -8.30 -21.57
C SER A 334 9.66 -9.58 -22.34
N GLY A 335 8.97 -9.88 -23.45
CA GLY A 335 9.22 -11.07 -24.26
C GLY A 335 8.91 -12.37 -23.50
N GLY A 336 7.93 -12.36 -22.60
CA GLY A 336 7.52 -13.54 -21.83
C GLY A 336 8.27 -13.74 -20.49
N CYS A 337 9.05 -12.77 -20.01
CA CYS A 337 9.76 -12.90 -18.73
C CYS A 337 8.80 -12.88 -17.52
N ARG A 338 8.40 -14.06 -17.05
CA ARG A 338 7.45 -14.24 -15.94
C ARG A 338 7.94 -13.70 -14.60
N GLN A 339 9.27 -13.66 -14.36
CA GLN A 339 9.80 -13.08 -13.12
C GLN A 339 9.58 -11.57 -13.05
N THR A 340 9.81 -10.86 -14.16
CA THR A 340 9.57 -9.41 -14.26
C THR A 340 8.08 -9.11 -14.12
N ALA A 341 7.22 -9.97 -14.68
CA ALA A 341 5.78 -9.88 -14.52
C ALA A 341 5.35 -10.02 -13.05
N LEU A 342 5.88 -11.01 -12.30
CA LEU A 342 5.55 -11.16 -10.88
C LEU A 342 6.00 -9.97 -10.02
N ALA A 343 7.17 -9.41 -10.30
CA ALA A 343 7.64 -8.21 -9.60
C ALA A 343 6.78 -6.99 -9.91
N ALA A 344 6.40 -6.82 -11.18
CA ALA A 344 5.47 -5.76 -11.60
C ALA A 344 4.08 -5.94 -10.99
N MET A 345 3.59 -7.17 -10.89
CA MET A 345 2.34 -7.51 -10.20
C MET A 345 2.37 -7.12 -8.73
N ALA A 346 3.45 -7.41 -8.02
CA ALA A 346 3.52 -7.10 -6.61
C ALA A 346 3.45 -5.57 -6.39
N TYR A 347 4.22 -4.79 -7.15
CA TYR A 347 4.13 -3.33 -7.09
C TYR A 347 2.77 -2.80 -7.58
N SER A 348 2.17 -3.40 -8.62
CA SER A 348 0.86 -2.96 -9.10
C SER A 348 -0.25 -3.29 -8.11
N THR A 349 -0.17 -4.39 -7.35
CA THR A 349 -1.09 -4.67 -6.24
C THR A 349 -0.98 -3.58 -5.17
N PHE A 350 0.23 -3.17 -4.79
CA PHE A 350 0.44 -2.07 -3.86
C PHE A 350 -0.16 -0.75 -4.39
N VAL A 351 0.19 -0.35 -5.62
CA VAL A 351 -0.31 0.89 -6.23
C VAL A 351 -1.83 0.87 -6.44
N ALA A 352 -2.38 -0.24 -6.90
CA ALA A 352 -3.82 -0.40 -7.09
C ALA A 352 -4.58 -0.38 -5.75
N THR A 353 -3.98 -0.92 -4.68
CA THR A 353 -4.57 -0.82 -3.34
C THR A 353 -4.60 0.62 -2.85
N LEU A 354 -3.51 1.38 -3.02
CA LEU A 354 -3.49 2.81 -2.73
C LEU A 354 -4.54 3.57 -3.56
N ALA A 355 -4.57 3.33 -4.87
CA ALA A 355 -5.53 3.95 -5.79
C ALA A 355 -6.98 3.64 -5.38
N PHE A 356 -7.28 2.39 -5.05
CA PHE A 356 -8.59 1.98 -4.55
C PHE A 356 -8.94 2.71 -3.26
N THR A 357 -8.01 2.77 -2.30
CA THR A 357 -8.23 3.41 -0.98
C THR A 357 -8.54 4.90 -1.11
N VAL A 358 -7.80 5.63 -1.95
CA VAL A 358 -8.03 7.08 -2.17
C VAL A 358 -9.29 7.38 -2.98
N SER A 359 -9.76 6.43 -3.79
CA SER A 359 -10.96 6.57 -4.63
C SER A 359 -12.11 5.68 -4.17
N TRP A 360 -12.08 5.22 -2.92
CA TRP A 360 -12.97 4.15 -2.46
C TRP A 360 -14.44 4.57 -2.61
N ARG A 361 -14.80 5.78 -2.16
CA ARG A 361 -16.13 6.37 -2.35
C ARG A 361 -16.61 6.32 -3.80
N PHE A 362 -15.76 6.72 -4.76
CA PHE A 362 -16.08 6.65 -6.19
C PHE A 362 -16.37 5.21 -6.63
N TRP A 363 -15.51 4.25 -6.28
CA TRP A 363 -15.73 2.84 -6.60
C TRP A 363 -17.01 2.28 -5.97
N THR A 364 -17.36 2.73 -4.77
CA THR A 364 -18.60 2.28 -4.12
C THR A 364 -19.86 2.81 -4.78
N GLN A 365 -19.80 3.99 -5.40
CA GLN A 365 -20.90 4.53 -6.19
C GLN A 365 -20.98 3.83 -7.56
N MET A 366 -19.84 3.70 -8.25
CA MET A 366 -19.77 3.09 -9.58
C MET A 366 -20.09 1.60 -9.55
N LEU A 367 -19.62 0.89 -8.53
CA LEU A 367 -19.79 -0.56 -8.34
C LEU A 367 -20.66 -0.82 -7.11
N ALA A 368 -21.78 -0.10 -7.01
CA ALA A 368 -22.66 -0.20 -5.87
C ALA A 368 -23.22 -1.62 -5.65
N TRP A 369 -23.24 -2.48 -6.68
CA TRP A 369 -23.57 -3.89 -6.58
C TRP A 369 -22.49 -4.74 -5.89
N LEU A 370 -21.21 -4.38 -6.05
CA LEU A 370 -20.08 -5.04 -5.37
C LEU A 370 -20.09 -4.72 -3.88
N VAL A 371 -20.46 -3.50 -3.52
CA VAL A 371 -20.41 -2.98 -2.14
C VAL A 371 -21.68 -3.24 -1.35
N ARG A 372 -22.86 -3.20 -1.99
CA ARG A 372 -24.13 -3.60 -1.37
C ARG A 372 -24.27 -5.11 -1.19
N GLY A 373 -23.28 -5.87 -1.64
CA GLY A 373 -23.29 -7.33 -1.63
C GLY A 373 -24.10 -7.89 -2.79
N PRO A 374 -23.61 -8.91 -3.51
CA PRO A 374 -24.47 -9.67 -4.41
C PRO A 374 -25.48 -10.46 -3.57
N SER A 375 -26.60 -10.91 -4.16
CA SER A 375 -27.34 -12.00 -3.52
C SER A 375 -26.36 -13.15 -3.24
N PRO A 376 -26.47 -13.88 -2.12
CA PRO A 376 -25.54 -14.96 -1.76
C PRO A 376 -25.26 -15.96 -2.91
N GLY A 377 -26.22 -16.14 -3.82
CA GLY A 377 -26.05 -16.96 -5.03
C GLY A 377 -25.05 -16.42 -6.07
N ALA A 378 -24.91 -15.11 -6.23
CA ALA A 378 -24.03 -14.52 -7.25
C ALA A 378 -22.54 -14.54 -6.86
N VAL A 379 -22.20 -14.39 -5.57
CA VAL A 379 -20.82 -14.60 -5.08
C VAL A 379 -20.41 -16.06 -5.25
N THR A 380 -21.31 -16.97 -4.87
CA THR A 380 -21.09 -18.41 -5.00
C THR A 380 -20.91 -18.79 -6.47
N ALA A 381 -21.74 -18.26 -7.38
CA ALA A 381 -21.62 -18.48 -8.82
C ALA A 381 -20.33 -17.92 -9.41
N LEU A 382 -19.88 -16.72 -9.02
CA LEU A 382 -18.64 -16.13 -9.55
C LEU A 382 -17.40 -16.90 -9.09
N VAL A 383 -17.35 -17.28 -7.81
CA VAL A 383 -16.28 -18.13 -7.25
C VAL A 383 -16.30 -19.50 -7.93
N PHE A 384 -17.48 -20.09 -8.11
CA PHE A 384 -17.65 -21.38 -8.79
C PHE A 384 -17.28 -21.31 -10.27
N VAL A 385 -17.57 -20.22 -10.98
CA VAL A 385 -17.18 -20.03 -12.40
C VAL A 385 -15.68 -19.84 -12.55
N VAL A 386 -15.04 -19.08 -11.66
CA VAL A 386 -13.56 -18.93 -11.64
C VAL A 386 -12.89 -20.26 -11.29
N PHE A 387 -13.44 -20.99 -10.31
CA PHE A 387 -12.91 -22.29 -9.87
C PHE A 387 -13.14 -23.39 -10.91
N ALA A 388 -14.34 -23.51 -11.47
CA ALA A 388 -14.67 -24.42 -12.56
C ALA A 388 -13.86 -24.10 -13.83
N GLY A 389 -13.64 -22.82 -14.14
CA GLY A 389 -12.77 -22.40 -15.24
C GLY A 389 -11.31 -22.79 -15.04
N ALA A 390 -10.81 -22.74 -13.80
CA ALA A 390 -9.45 -23.19 -13.46
C ALA A 390 -9.33 -24.72 -13.50
N VAL A 391 -10.33 -25.45 -12.98
CA VAL A 391 -10.39 -26.92 -12.97
C VAL A 391 -10.56 -27.47 -14.38
N CYS A 392 -11.51 -26.98 -15.18
CA CYS A 392 -11.70 -27.39 -16.57
C CYS A 392 -10.45 -27.15 -17.43
N ARG A 393 -9.75 -26.01 -17.26
CA ARG A 393 -8.50 -25.76 -17.99
C ARG A 393 -7.36 -26.70 -17.57
N SER A 394 -7.35 -27.15 -16.33
CA SER A 394 -6.38 -28.14 -15.84
C SER A 394 -6.66 -29.57 -16.32
N VAL A 395 -7.93 -29.93 -16.54
CA VAL A 395 -8.36 -31.24 -17.04
C VAL A 395 -8.22 -31.34 -18.56
N ILE A 396 -8.63 -30.30 -19.30
CA ILE A 396 -8.58 -30.28 -20.77
C ILE A 396 -7.15 -30.33 -21.31
N ARG A 397 -6.17 -29.77 -20.58
CA ARG A 397 -4.75 -29.70 -21.02
C ARG A 397 -3.88 -30.86 -20.53
N ARG A 398 -4.45 -31.84 -19.81
CA ARG A 398 -3.79 -33.12 -19.48
C ARG A 398 -4.00 -34.20 -20.54
N ARG A 399 -4.58 -33.88 -21.71
CA ARG A 399 -4.53 -34.81 -22.85
C ARG A 399 -3.08 -34.87 -23.33
N PRO A 400 -2.41 -36.03 -23.27
CA PRO A 400 -1.09 -36.18 -23.87
C PRO A 400 -1.18 -35.81 -25.36
N ALA A 401 -0.16 -35.13 -25.87
CA ALA A 401 -0.05 -34.87 -27.31
C ALA A 401 -0.17 -36.22 -28.05
N PRO A 402 -0.92 -36.29 -29.16
CA PRO A 402 -0.91 -37.50 -29.97
C PRO A 402 0.54 -37.78 -30.37
N THR A 403 1.02 -38.95 -29.99
CA THR A 403 2.29 -39.49 -30.47
C THR A 403 2.13 -39.71 -31.97
N THR A 404 2.69 -38.82 -32.77
CA THR A 404 2.88 -39.01 -34.22
C THR A 404 4.36 -38.94 -34.53
#